data_AF-A0A6V7LRT6-F1
#
_entry.id   AF-A0A6V7LRT6-F1
#
_cell.length_a   1.000
_cell.length_b   1.000
_cell.length_c   1.000
_cell.angle_alpha   90.00
_cell.angle_beta   90.00
_cell.angle_gamma   90.00
#
_symmetry.space_group_name_H-M   'P 1'
#
loop_
_entity.id
_entity.type
_entity.pdbx_description
1 polymer ?
#
loop_
_entity_poly.entity_id
_entity_poly.type
_entity_poly.pdbx_seq_one_letter_code
_entity_poly.pdbx_strand_id
1 'polypeptide(L)'
;VLNTHIASIEKQPLTTSGSPLHIRCKHFLTLIFIITKERDCHDIYVTLARLSSPTKIEDLYCFNAHRGKNSPNKSEGWTHFDIQSEYQRQGLPNSEWSPSYLNTNYELCDTYPKYLYVPSSCTNNVLIGSAKFRSKGRLPVLTYLHPNKAAIC
;
A
#
# COMPACT_ATOMS: atom_id res chain seq x y z
N VAL A 1 5.69 -18.17 10.79
CA VAL A 1 5.99 -17.00 9.95
C VAL A 1 4.96 -16.96 8.84
N LEU A 2 4.20 -15.86 8.68
CA LEU A 2 3.35 -15.70 7.49
C LEU A 2 4.26 -15.65 6.26
N ASN A 3 3.91 -16.37 5.18
CA ASN A 3 4.77 -16.49 4.00
C ASN A 3 5.12 -15.12 3.40
N THR A 4 4.22 -14.14 3.51
CA THR A 4 4.41 -12.74 3.07
C THR A 4 5.50 -11.99 3.83
N HIS A 5 5.90 -12.45 5.02
CA HIS A 5 6.97 -11.85 5.82
C HIS A 5 8.36 -12.37 5.44
N ILE A 6 8.44 -13.44 4.66
CA ILE A 6 9.70 -13.96 4.15
C ILE A 6 10.26 -12.96 3.13
N ALA A 7 11.50 -12.55 3.33
CA ALA A 7 12.25 -11.70 2.41
C ALA A 7 13.13 -12.55 1.48
N SER A 8 13.82 -13.55 2.03
CA SER A 8 14.56 -14.54 1.26
C SER A 8 14.61 -15.89 1.97
N ILE A 9 14.81 -16.95 1.19
CA ILE A 9 14.99 -18.31 1.67
C ILE A 9 16.17 -18.96 0.95
N GLU A 10 17.06 -19.59 1.71
CA GLU A 10 18.29 -20.21 1.19
C GLU A 10 18.43 -21.62 1.77
N LYS A 11 18.57 -22.62 0.90
CA LYS A 11 18.93 -23.99 1.28
C LYS A 11 20.44 -24.15 1.22
N GLN A 12 21.07 -24.42 2.35
CA GLN A 12 22.51 -24.61 2.43
C GLN A 12 22.91 -26.06 2.08
N PRO A 13 24.21 -26.34 1.83
CA PRO A 13 24.70 -27.69 1.61
C PRO A 13 24.35 -28.64 2.77
N LEU A 14 24.15 -29.92 2.44
CA LEU A 14 23.87 -30.97 3.43
C LEU A 14 25.04 -31.09 4.42
N THR A 15 24.72 -31.19 5.71
CA THR A 15 25.68 -31.42 6.78
C THR A 15 25.44 -32.79 7.42
N THR A 16 26.37 -33.22 8.28
CA THR A 16 26.22 -34.44 9.09
C THR A 16 25.02 -34.41 10.04
N SER A 17 24.53 -33.20 10.38
CA SER A 17 23.40 -32.99 11.30
C SER A 17 22.06 -32.79 10.58
N GLY A 18 22.07 -32.72 9.25
CA GLY A 18 20.89 -32.45 8.42
C GLY A 18 21.11 -31.31 7.41
N SER A 19 20.02 -30.89 6.77
CA SER A 19 19.99 -29.82 5.77
C SER A 19 19.61 -28.48 6.42
N PRO A 20 20.51 -27.47 6.43
CA PRO A 20 20.18 -26.16 6.96
C PRO A 20 19.32 -25.35 5.99
N LEU A 21 18.24 -24.77 6.50
CA LEU A 21 17.33 -23.88 5.78
C LEU A 21 17.33 -22.52 6.47
N HIS A 22 17.80 -21.50 5.76
CA HIS A 22 17.88 -20.13 6.25
C HIS A 22 16.69 -19.34 5.74
N ILE A 23 15.93 -18.74 6.64
CA ILE A 23 14.78 -17.89 6.33
C ILE A 23 15.06 -16.49 6.88
N ARG A 24 15.18 -15.51 5.99
CA ARG A 24 15.32 -14.10 6.37
C ARG A 24 13.96 -13.42 6.23
N CYS A 25 13.51 -12.76 7.28
CA CYS A 25 12.24 -12.04 7.30
C CYS A 25 12.44 -10.55 6.98
N LYS A 26 11.39 -9.89 6.50
CA LYS A 26 11.38 -8.44 6.18
C LYS A 26 11.58 -7.55 7.41
N HIS A 27 11.36 -8.07 8.61
CA HIS A 27 11.60 -7.42 9.89
C HIS A 27 12.94 -7.82 10.52
N PHE A 28 13.93 -8.17 9.69
CA PHE A 28 15.32 -8.47 10.06
C PHE A 28 15.53 -9.69 10.97
N LEU A 29 14.49 -10.48 11.25
CA LEU A 29 14.63 -11.78 11.93
C LEU A 29 15.19 -12.82 10.95
N THR A 30 16.24 -13.52 11.37
CA THR A 30 16.78 -14.67 10.66
C THR A 30 16.48 -15.93 11.46
N LEU A 31 15.82 -16.89 10.81
CA LEU A 31 15.55 -18.22 11.37
C LEU A 31 16.40 -19.24 10.63
N ILE A 32 17.05 -20.12 11.38
CA ILE A 32 17.85 -21.22 10.83
C ILE A 32 17.24 -22.52 11.35
N PHE A 33 16.73 -23.33 10.42
CA PHE A 33 16.20 -24.65 10.72
C PHE A 33 17.18 -25.71 10.24
N ILE A 34 17.38 -26.77 11.03
CA ILE A 34 18.12 -27.96 10.60
C ILE A 34 17.10 -29.07 10.37
N ILE A 35 16.85 -29.41 9.11
CA ILE A 35 15.88 -30.42 8.72
C ILE A 35 16.63 -31.74 8.49
N THR A 36 16.24 -32.81 9.18
CA THR A 36 17.00 -34.08 9.19
C THR A 36 17.10 -34.73 7.83
N LYS A 37 16.01 -34.69 7.03
CA LYS A 37 15.96 -35.29 5.68
C LYS A 37 16.09 -34.22 4.62
N GLU A 38 17.05 -34.42 3.70
CA GLU A 38 17.30 -33.48 2.60
C GLU A 38 16.08 -33.31 1.69
N ARG A 39 15.37 -34.41 1.38
CA ARG A 39 14.14 -34.39 0.58
C ARG A 39 13.07 -33.49 1.22
N ASP A 40 12.81 -33.65 2.50
CA ASP A 40 11.82 -32.84 3.22
C ASP A 40 12.25 -31.36 3.23
N CYS A 41 13.55 -31.09 3.42
CA CYS A 41 14.10 -29.73 3.35
C CYS A 41 13.89 -29.11 1.96
N HIS A 42 14.08 -29.89 0.90
CA HIS A 42 13.86 -29.46 -0.48
C HIS A 42 12.38 -29.13 -0.73
N ASP A 43 11.46 -30.00 -0.31
CA ASP A 43 10.03 -29.80 -0.47
C ASP A 43 9.55 -28.55 0.30
N ILE A 44 10.05 -28.33 1.52
CA ILE A 44 9.81 -27.11 2.31
C ILE A 44 10.34 -25.89 1.57
N TYR A 45 11.60 -25.94 1.09
CA TYR A 45 12.23 -24.83 0.35
C TYR A 45 11.40 -24.42 -0.86
N VAL A 46 11.05 -25.38 -1.74
CA VAL A 46 10.26 -25.12 -2.95
C VAL A 46 8.90 -24.55 -2.60
N THR A 47 8.24 -25.11 -1.59
CA THR A 47 6.92 -24.65 -1.15
C THR A 47 6.98 -23.22 -0.61
N LEU A 48 7.93 -22.93 0.28
CA LEU A 48 8.07 -21.60 0.86
C LEU A 48 8.48 -20.56 -0.17
N ALA A 49 9.41 -20.89 -1.08
CA ALA A 49 9.82 -20.00 -2.16
C ALA A 49 8.64 -19.61 -3.08
N ARG A 50 7.75 -20.56 -3.37
CA ARG A 50 6.51 -20.30 -4.12
C ARG A 50 5.54 -19.41 -3.33
N LEU A 51 5.31 -19.72 -2.05
CA LEU A 51 4.32 -19.03 -1.24
C LEU A 51 4.77 -17.64 -0.76
N SER A 52 6.07 -17.38 -0.68
CA SER A 52 6.62 -16.05 -0.36
C SER A 52 6.57 -15.06 -1.52
N SER A 53 6.37 -15.56 -2.74
CA SER A 53 6.44 -14.80 -3.99
C SER A 53 5.17 -15.00 -4.85
N PRO A 54 4.00 -14.54 -4.38
CA PRO A 54 2.77 -14.60 -5.16
C PRO A 54 2.91 -13.84 -6.48
N THR A 55 2.48 -14.44 -7.60
CA THR A 55 2.62 -13.86 -8.94
C THR A 55 1.38 -13.06 -9.36
N LYS A 56 0.21 -13.41 -8.82
CA LYS A 56 -1.03 -12.68 -9.03
C LYS A 56 -1.46 -11.96 -7.76
N ILE A 57 -2.24 -10.89 -7.94
CA ILE A 57 -2.76 -10.11 -6.81
C ILE A 57 -3.70 -10.98 -5.96
N GLU A 58 -4.49 -11.85 -6.59
CA GLU A 58 -5.46 -12.72 -5.90
C GLU A 58 -4.78 -13.79 -5.04
N ASP A 59 -3.51 -14.10 -5.31
CA ASP A 59 -2.72 -15.05 -4.52
C ASP A 59 -2.22 -14.45 -3.20
N LEU A 60 -2.34 -13.13 -3.02
CA LEU A 60 -1.95 -12.46 -1.78
C LEU A 60 -2.84 -12.93 -0.61
N TYR A 61 -2.22 -13.05 0.56
CA TYR A 61 -2.88 -13.51 1.77
C TYR A 61 -4.17 -12.73 2.11
N CYS A 62 -4.22 -11.42 1.82
CA CYS A 62 -5.37 -10.58 2.12
C CYS A 62 -6.65 -10.96 1.35
N PHE A 63 -6.56 -11.66 0.21
CA PHE A 63 -7.72 -12.14 -0.54
C PHE A 63 -8.19 -13.53 -0.10
N ASN A 64 -7.27 -14.35 0.41
CA ASN A 64 -7.54 -15.74 0.84
C ASN A 64 -7.76 -15.90 2.35
N ALA A 65 -7.52 -14.85 3.14
CA ALA A 65 -7.67 -14.90 4.59
C ALA A 65 -9.13 -15.15 4.99
N HIS A 66 -9.41 -16.34 5.52
CA HIS A 66 -10.67 -16.65 6.15
C HIS A 66 -10.81 -15.85 7.46
N ARG A 67 -11.71 -14.88 7.46
CA ARG A 67 -12.06 -14.13 8.67
C ARG A 67 -12.68 -15.08 9.70
N GLY A 68 -12.17 -15.02 10.93
CA GLY A 68 -12.80 -15.74 12.05
C GLY A 68 -14.24 -15.27 12.28
N LYS A 69 -15.09 -16.13 12.85
CA LYS A 69 -16.54 -15.87 13.05
C LYS A 69 -16.86 -14.57 13.81
N ASN A 70 -15.91 -14.02 14.57
CA ASN A 70 -16.04 -12.79 15.37
C ASN A 70 -15.31 -11.59 14.76
N SER A 71 -14.90 -11.64 13.48
CA SER A 71 -14.25 -10.48 12.86
C SER A 71 -15.24 -9.32 12.74
N PRO A 72 -14.85 -8.07 13.06
CA PRO A 72 -15.68 -6.90 12.80
C PRO A 72 -16.10 -6.86 11.33
N ASN A 73 -17.25 -6.27 11.04
CA ASN A 73 -17.78 -6.25 9.68
C ASN A 73 -16.74 -5.67 8.72
N LYS A 74 -16.62 -6.26 7.53
CA LYS A 74 -15.65 -5.81 6.52
C LYS A 74 -15.79 -4.31 6.23
N SER A 75 -17.01 -3.79 6.27
CA SER A 75 -17.33 -2.38 6.07
C SER A 75 -16.67 -1.45 7.09
N GLU A 76 -16.62 -1.83 8.37
CA GLU A 76 -16.16 -0.94 9.46
C GLU A 76 -14.72 -0.45 9.25
N GLY A 77 -13.83 -1.30 8.73
CA GLY A 77 -12.46 -0.90 8.42
C GLY A 77 -12.34 0.05 7.23
N TRP A 78 -13.17 -0.12 6.19
CA TRP A 78 -13.13 0.71 4.99
C TRP A 78 -13.82 2.05 5.18
N THR A 79 -14.84 2.12 6.04
CA THR A 79 -15.58 3.35 6.35
C THR A 79 -14.98 4.13 7.52
N HIS A 80 -13.90 3.64 8.12
CA HIS A 80 -13.28 4.30 9.28
C HIS A 80 -12.70 5.68 8.92
N PHE A 81 -12.17 5.82 7.70
CA PHE A 81 -11.64 7.06 7.19
C PHE A 81 -12.47 7.54 6.00
N ASP A 82 -12.99 8.75 6.11
CA ASP A 82 -13.66 9.46 5.02
C ASP A 82 -12.91 10.76 4.72
N ILE A 83 -12.39 10.88 3.50
CA ILE A 83 -11.62 12.03 3.06
C ILE A 83 -12.45 13.32 3.01
N GLN A 84 -13.75 13.21 2.73
CA GLN A 84 -14.66 14.37 2.73
C GLN A 84 -14.78 14.94 4.15
N SER A 85 -15.00 14.08 5.14
CA SER A 85 -15.02 14.43 6.56
C SER A 85 -13.70 15.05 7.02
N GLU A 86 -12.55 14.56 6.54
CA GLU A 86 -11.24 15.15 6.88
C GLU A 86 -11.07 16.58 6.31
N TYR A 87 -11.49 16.82 5.07
CA TYR A 87 -11.49 18.18 4.53
C TYR A 87 -12.50 19.09 5.25
N GLN A 88 -13.68 18.59 5.61
CA GLN A 88 -14.65 19.34 6.41
C GLN A 88 -14.09 19.72 7.78
N ARG A 89 -13.35 18.81 8.44
CA ARG A 89 -12.65 19.07 9.71
C ARG A 89 -11.64 20.23 9.58
N GLN A 90 -11.07 20.42 8.39
CA GLN A 90 -10.18 21.54 8.07
C GLN A 90 -10.91 22.82 7.61
N GLY A 91 -12.25 22.82 7.58
CA GLY A 91 -13.06 23.96 7.16
C GLY A 91 -13.14 24.14 5.64
N LEU A 92 -13.19 23.03 4.90
CA LEU A 92 -13.25 23.00 3.45
C LEU A 92 -14.55 22.34 2.94
N PRO A 93 -15.05 22.75 1.76
CA PRO A 93 -14.59 23.86 0.93
C PRO A 93 -14.84 25.24 1.57
N ASN A 94 -14.14 26.27 1.08
CA ASN A 94 -14.35 27.66 1.49
C ASN A 94 -14.07 28.64 0.34
N SER A 95 -13.97 29.95 0.62
CA SER A 95 -13.73 30.97 -0.41
C SER A 95 -12.43 30.77 -1.17
N GLU A 96 -11.38 30.29 -0.49
CA GLU A 96 -10.03 30.16 -1.04
C GLU A 96 -9.77 28.80 -1.66
N TRP A 97 -10.47 27.76 -1.23
CA TRP A 97 -10.20 26.37 -1.61
C TRP A 97 -11.46 25.61 -1.98
N SER A 98 -11.44 24.94 -3.12
CA SER A 98 -12.57 24.18 -3.66
C SER A 98 -12.13 22.84 -4.27
N PRO A 99 -13.02 21.84 -4.33
CA PRO A 99 -12.74 20.58 -4.98
C PRO A 99 -12.75 20.74 -6.51
N SER A 100 -11.73 20.20 -7.16
CA SER A 100 -11.68 19.97 -8.60
C SER A 100 -12.13 18.55 -8.93
N TYR A 101 -12.96 18.44 -9.96
CA TYR A 101 -13.51 17.19 -10.47
C TYR A 101 -12.75 16.66 -11.69
N LEU A 102 -11.68 17.34 -12.12
CA LEU A 102 -10.90 16.94 -13.30
C LEU A 102 -10.23 15.56 -13.16
N ASN A 103 -10.02 15.07 -11.93
CA ASN A 103 -9.43 13.75 -11.69
C ASN A 103 -10.47 12.67 -11.34
N THR A 104 -11.75 12.90 -11.62
CA THR A 104 -12.85 11.97 -11.29
C THR A 104 -12.62 10.56 -11.85
N ASN A 105 -12.00 10.48 -13.03
CA ASN A 105 -11.67 9.24 -13.73
C ASN A 105 -10.16 8.94 -13.73
N TYR A 106 -9.37 9.60 -12.87
CA TYR A 106 -7.91 9.45 -12.80
C TYR A 106 -7.14 9.85 -14.07
N GLU A 107 -7.76 10.64 -14.96
CA GLU A 107 -7.19 11.06 -16.25
C GLU A 107 -6.16 12.20 -16.10
N LEU A 108 -6.31 13.06 -15.09
CA LEU A 108 -5.40 14.19 -14.86
C LEU A 108 -4.10 13.72 -14.18
N CYS A 109 -4.23 12.85 -13.18
CA CYS A 109 -3.12 12.17 -12.51
C CYS A 109 -3.61 10.85 -11.89
N ASP A 110 -3.11 9.74 -12.44
CA ASP A 110 -3.49 8.36 -12.07
C ASP A 110 -3.06 7.94 -10.65
N THR A 111 -2.04 8.61 -10.11
CA THR A 111 -1.51 8.38 -8.75
C THR A 111 -2.08 9.33 -7.69
N TYR A 112 -3.07 10.14 -8.04
CA TYR A 112 -3.76 11.08 -7.16
C TYR A 112 -5.19 10.62 -6.84
N PRO A 113 -5.80 11.10 -5.74
CA PRO A 113 -7.17 10.76 -5.42
C PRO A 113 -8.16 11.36 -6.44
N LYS A 114 -9.38 10.83 -6.42
CA LYS A 114 -10.49 11.24 -7.30
C LYS A 114 -10.81 12.74 -7.25
N TYR A 115 -10.80 13.33 -6.06
CA TYR A 115 -11.12 14.74 -5.82
C TYR A 115 -9.88 15.46 -5.30
N LEU A 116 -9.56 16.60 -5.91
CA LEU A 116 -8.36 17.39 -5.61
C LEU A 116 -8.77 18.75 -5.10
N TYR A 117 -8.34 19.13 -3.89
CA TYR A 117 -8.58 20.49 -3.40
C TYR A 117 -7.50 21.43 -3.93
N VAL A 118 -7.95 22.51 -4.56
CA VAL A 118 -7.10 23.50 -5.25
C VAL A 118 -7.59 24.91 -4.90
N PRO A 119 -6.77 25.95 -5.13
CA PRO A 119 -7.24 27.31 -4.94
C PRO A 119 -8.47 27.59 -5.81
N SER A 120 -9.51 28.21 -5.25
CA SER A 120 -10.76 28.51 -5.95
C SER A 120 -10.60 29.47 -7.13
N SER A 121 -9.48 30.19 -7.20
CA SER A 121 -9.12 31.05 -8.33
C SER A 121 -8.53 30.29 -9.53
N CYS A 122 -8.13 29.03 -9.36
CA CYS A 122 -7.53 28.24 -10.44
C CYS A 122 -8.59 27.73 -11.43
N THR A 123 -8.41 28.05 -12.71
CA THR A 123 -9.25 27.51 -13.79
C THR A 123 -8.80 26.10 -14.19
N ASN A 124 -9.70 25.34 -14.82
CA ASN A 124 -9.39 23.99 -15.31
C ASN A 124 -8.16 23.96 -16.23
N ASN A 125 -7.99 24.97 -17.09
CA ASN A 125 -6.85 25.06 -18.00
C ASN A 125 -5.52 25.23 -17.27
N VAL A 126 -5.50 25.99 -16.16
CA VAL A 126 -4.32 26.14 -15.31
C VAL A 126 -3.95 24.81 -14.65
N LEU A 127 -4.94 24.08 -14.15
CA LEU A 127 -4.73 22.76 -13.53
C LEU A 127 -4.18 21.74 -14.54
N ILE A 128 -4.76 21.70 -15.75
CA ILE A 128 -4.29 20.83 -16.84
C ILE A 128 -2.87 21.20 -17.26
N GLY A 129 -2.58 22.49 -17.43
CA GLY A 129 -1.23 22.97 -17.74
C GLY A 129 -0.21 22.61 -16.66
N SER A 130 -0.58 22.80 -15.40
CA SER A 130 0.27 22.44 -14.25
C SER A 130 0.54 20.94 -14.19
N ALA A 131 -0.47 20.09 -14.42
CA ALA A 131 -0.28 18.64 -14.45
C ALA A 131 0.67 18.22 -15.57
N LYS A 132 0.51 18.77 -16.79
CA LYS A 132 1.42 18.48 -17.92
C LYS A 132 2.86 18.88 -17.65
N PHE A 133 3.09 19.95 -16.88
CA PHE A 133 4.44 20.41 -16.53
C PHE A 133 5.08 19.59 -15.41
N ARG A 134 4.29 19.10 -14.45
CA ARG A 134 4.81 18.35 -13.30
C ARG A 134 5.04 16.88 -13.65
N SER A 135 6.10 16.31 -13.09
CA SER A 135 6.39 14.88 -13.24
C SER A 135 5.18 14.04 -12.83
N LYS A 136 4.80 13.09 -13.70
CA LYS A 136 3.67 12.17 -13.51
C LYS A 136 2.31 12.85 -13.30
N GLY A 137 2.13 14.09 -13.76
CA GLY A 137 0.85 14.80 -13.57
C GLY A 137 0.63 15.33 -12.14
N ARG A 138 1.62 15.21 -11.24
CA ARG A 138 1.49 15.54 -9.81
C ARG A 138 1.55 17.05 -9.58
N LEU A 139 0.49 17.73 -9.99
CA LEU A 139 0.26 19.14 -9.75
C LEU A 139 0.15 19.45 -8.24
N PRO A 140 0.49 20.68 -7.80
CA PRO A 140 0.28 21.10 -6.42
C PRO A 140 -1.21 21.01 -6.04
N VAL A 141 -1.52 20.34 -4.93
CA VAL A 141 -2.88 20.17 -4.42
C VAL A 141 -2.86 20.28 -2.91
N LEU A 142 -3.92 20.81 -2.30
CA LEU A 142 -3.98 21.00 -0.86
C LEU A 142 -3.83 19.66 -0.12
N THR A 143 -2.88 19.60 0.82
CA THR A 143 -2.69 18.48 1.75
C THR A 143 -3.22 18.83 3.13
N TYR A 144 -3.00 20.06 3.59
CA TYR A 144 -3.45 20.53 4.90
C TYR A 144 -3.69 22.05 4.91
N LEU A 145 -4.79 22.47 5.54
CA LEU A 145 -5.09 23.86 5.86
C LEU A 145 -5.12 24.06 7.38
N HIS A 146 -4.22 24.91 7.88
CA HIS A 146 -4.20 25.29 9.28
C HIS A 146 -5.31 26.33 9.58
N PRO A 147 -5.89 26.37 10.79
CA PRO A 147 -6.92 27.36 11.16
C PRO A 147 -6.52 28.83 10.94
N ASN A 148 -5.23 29.16 11.01
CA ASN A 148 -4.69 30.50 10.71
C ASN A 148 -4.54 30.79 9.20
N LYS A 149 -5.04 29.91 8.32
CA LYS A 149 -4.97 30.00 6.86
C LYS A 149 -3.64 29.64 6.20
N ALA A 150 -2.63 29.19 6.96
CA ALA A 150 -1.43 28.59 6.36
C ALA A 150 -1.79 27.27 5.65
N ALA A 151 -1.30 27.08 4.42
CA ALA A 151 -1.60 25.92 3.59
C ALA A 151 -0.33 25.13 3.24
N ILE A 152 -0.45 23.81 3.21
CA ILE A 152 0.57 22.87 2.74
C ILE A 152 0.01 22.16 1.51
N CYS A 153 0.78 22.17 0.41
CA CYS A 153 0.41 21.60 -0.89
C CYS A 153 1.45 20.60 -1.39
#